data_AF-A0A928UIT2-F1
#
_entry.id   AF-A0A928UIT2-F1
#
_cell.length_a   1.000
_cell.length_b   1.000
_cell.length_c   1.000
_cell.angle_alpha   90.00
_cell.angle_beta   90.00
_cell.angle_gamma   90.00
#
_symmetry.space_group_name_H-M   'P 1'
#
loop_
_entity.id
_entity.type
_entity.pdbx_description
1 polymer ?
#
loop_
_entity_poly.entity_id
_entity_poly.type
_entity_poly.pdbx_seq_one_letter_code
_entity_poly.pdbx_strand_id
1 'polypeptide(L)' 'MTTELILLLSLYATIILTSLLGENGPVRIFSTAGPVLASRVERNIATGYQFVDKTKGDTPLPTWLKPE' A
#
# COMPACT_ATOMS: atom_id res chain seq x y z
N MET A 1 2.11 -9.90 -43.57
CA MET A 1 3.07 -9.07 -42.79
C MET A 1 2.35 -8.03 -41.92
N THR A 2 1.64 -7.04 -42.49
CA THR A 2 0.98 -5.98 -41.69
C THR A 2 -0.21 -6.48 -40.87
N THR A 3 -1.04 -7.35 -41.42
CA THR A 3 -2.21 -7.93 -40.73
C THR A 3 -1.80 -8.85 -39.57
N GLU A 4 -0.78 -9.69 -39.77
CA GLU A 4 -0.23 -10.58 -38.74
C GLU A 4 0.35 -9.79 -37.57
N LEU A 5 1.05 -8.68 -37.84
CA LEU A 5 1.61 -7.80 -36.82
C LEU A 5 0.52 -7.11 -36.00
N ILE A 6 -0.55 -6.63 -36.66
CA ILE A 6 -1.70 -5.99 -35.98
C ILE A 6 -2.43 -7.00 -35.07
N LEU A 7 -2.59 -8.25 -35.53
CA LEU A 7 -3.20 -9.32 -34.75
C LEU A 7 -2.36 -9.70 -33.53
N LEU A 8 -1.03 -9.82 -33.69
CA LEU A 8 -0.13 -10.06 -32.57
C LEU A 8 -0.15 -8.91 -31.57
N LEU A 9 -0.12 -7.67 -32.04
CA LEU A 9 -0.10 -6.50 -31.18
C LEU A 9 -1.41 -6.35 -30.39
N SER A 10 -2.56 -6.61 -31.01
CA SER A 10 -3.86 -6.57 -30.33
C SER A 10 -3.99 -7.68 -29.28
N LEU A 11 -3.47 -8.88 -29.57
CA LEU A 11 -3.41 -10.00 -28.64
C LEU A 11 -2.55 -9.64 -27.41
N TYR A 12 -1.35 -9.12 -27.61
CA TYR A 12 -0.49 -8.73 -26.49
C TYR A 12 -1.10 -7.59 -25.66
N ALA A 13 -1.67 -6.58 -26.33
CA ALA A 13 -2.31 -5.46 -25.64
C ALA A 13 -3.47 -5.93 -24.75
N THR A 14 -4.31 -6.84 -25.26
CA THR A 14 -5.45 -7.38 -24.50
C THR A 14 -5.00 -8.24 -23.31
N ILE A 15 -3.96 -9.08 -23.48
CA ILE A 15 -3.40 -9.88 -22.38
C ILE A 15 -2.83 -8.99 -21.26
N ILE A 16 -2.06 -7.96 -21.61
CA ILE A 16 -1.48 -7.04 -20.63
C ILE A 16 -2.58 -6.27 -19.90
N LEU A 17 -3.57 -5.77 -20.66
CA LEU A 17 -4.68 -5.00 -20.09
C LEU A 17 -5.51 -5.84 -19.12
N THR A 18 -5.85 -7.07 -19.48
CA THR A 18 -6.61 -7.99 -18.63
C THR A 18 -5.82 -8.45 -17.41
N SER A 19 -4.51 -8.63 -17.53
CA SER A 19 -3.64 -8.94 -16.38
C SER A 19 -3.61 -7.80 -15.36
N LEU A 20 -3.60 -6.55 -15.82
CA LEU A 20 -3.53 -5.37 -14.94
C LEU A 20 -4.89 -4.97 -14.34
N LEU A 21 -5.97 -5.04 -15.13
CA LEU A 21 -7.32 -4.62 -14.73
C LEU A 21 -8.26 -5.77 -14.34
N GLY A 22 -7.83 -7.02 -14.48
CA GLY A 22 -8.64 -8.19 -14.13
C GLY A 22 -8.97 -8.28 -12.64
N GLU A 23 -9.84 -9.21 -12.28
CA GLU A 23 -10.29 -9.38 -10.89
C GLU A 23 -9.15 -9.65 -9.90
N ASN A 24 -8.08 -10.30 -10.37
CA ASN A 24 -6.85 -10.57 -9.62
C ASN A 24 -5.72 -9.58 -9.95
N GLY A 25 -6.05 -8.47 -10.61
CA GLY A 25 -5.07 -7.47 -11.02
C GLY A 25 -4.49 -6.71 -9.82
N PRO A 26 -3.26 -6.22 -9.94
CA PRO A 26 -2.58 -5.48 -8.86
C PRO A 26 -3.41 -4.29 -8.38
N VAL A 27 -4.14 -3.60 -9.26
CA VAL A 27 -4.98 -2.45 -8.90
C VAL A 27 -6.05 -2.80 -7.86
N ARG A 28 -6.76 -3.93 -8.04
CA ARG A 28 -7.78 -4.39 -7.08
C ARG A 28 -7.15 -4.91 -5.78
N ILE A 29 -6.03 -5.59 -5.88
CA ILE A 29 -5.28 -6.07 -4.71
C ILE A 29 -4.81 -4.88 -3.87
N PHE A 30 -4.23 -3.86 -4.50
CA PHE A 30 -3.80 -2.63 -3.81
C PHE A 30 -5.00 -1.85 -3.24
N SER A 31 -6.13 -1.79 -3.95
CA SER A 31 -7.35 -1.17 -3.41
C SER A 31 -7.87 -1.90 -2.15
N THR A 32 -7.76 -3.22 -2.11
CA THR A 32 -8.26 -4.03 -1.00
C THR A 32 -7.27 -4.08 0.18
N ALA A 33 -5.98 -4.18 -0.11
CA ALA A 33 -4.90 -4.22 0.88
C ALA A 33 -4.52 -2.83 1.40
N GLY A 34 -4.81 -1.76 0.66
CA GLY A 34 -4.49 -0.37 0.99
C GLY A 34 -4.95 0.05 2.39
N PRO A 35 -6.24 -0.12 2.75
CA PRO A 35 -6.74 0.22 4.10
C PRO A 35 -6.05 -0.57 5.23
N VAL A 36 -5.73 -1.84 4.99
CA VAL A 36 -5.03 -2.70 5.95
C VAL A 36 -3.57 -2.26 6.13
N LEU A 37 -2.90 -1.88 5.05
CA LEU A 37 -1.55 -1.33 5.10
C LEU A 37 -1.53 0.05 5.77
N ALA A 38 -2.47 0.93 5.40
CA ALA A 38 -2.61 2.26 5.98
C ALA A 38 -2.84 2.19 7.49
N SER A 39 -3.79 1.36 7.96
CA SER A 39 -4.04 1.17 9.39
C SER A 39 -2.83 0.60 10.15
N ARG A 40 -2.03 -0.28 9.54
CA ARG A 40 -0.78 -0.77 10.14
C ARG A 40 0.29 0.32 10.24
N VAL A 41 0.42 1.14 9.19
CA VAL A 41 1.34 2.28 9.15
C VAL A 41 0.93 3.32 10.19
N GLU A 42 -0.35 3.70 10.22
CA GLU A 42 -0.91 4.61 11.23
C GLU A 42 -0.74 4.06 12.63
N ARG A 43 -0.96 2.76 12.87
CA ARG A 43 -0.70 2.17 14.19
C ARG A 43 0.76 2.33 14.62
N ASN A 44 1.71 2.18 13.69
CA ASN A 44 3.13 2.31 13.99
C ASN A 44 3.61 3.77 14.06
N ILE A 45 2.86 4.74 13.50
CA ILE A 45 3.20 6.17 13.52
C ILE A 45 2.47 6.91 14.65
N ALA A 46 1.16 6.68 14.82
CA ALA A 46 0.29 7.36 15.80
C ALA A 46 0.41 6.78 17.21
N THR A 47 0.88 5.54 17.34
CA THR A 47 1.44 5.04 18.60
C THR A 47 2.91 4.79 18.32
N GLY A 48 3.85 5.48 18.93
CA GLY A 48 4.05 5.35 20.37
C GLY A 48 4.52 3.93 20.78
N TYR A 49 4.44 2.94 19.89
CA TYR A 49 4.66 1.55 20.23
C TYR A 49 6.16 1.29 20.36
N GLN A 50 6.60 1.11 21.61
CA GLN A 50 7.99 1.02 22.07
C GLN A 50 8.75 2.34 22.30
N PHE A 51 8.09 3.47 22.58
CA PHE A 51 8.77 4.53 23.34
C PHE A 51 8.82 4.16 24.83
N VAL A 52 9.50 3.06 25.14
CA VAL A 52 9.87 2.72 26.51
C VAL A 52 11.34 3.07 26.61
N ASP A 53 11.66 4.13 27.35
CA ASP A 53 13.04 4.47 27.63
C ASP A 53 13.63 3.37 28.54
N LYS A 54 14.40 2.46 27.95
CA LYS A 54 15.01 1.31 28.66
C LYS A 54 15.96 1.75 29.78
N THR A 55 16.37 3.03 29.80
CA THR A 55 17.28 3.56 30.82
C THR A 55 16.57 4.15 32.03
N LYS A 56 15.27 4.43 31.91
CA LYS A 56 14.54 5.25 32.87
C LYS A 56 13.25 4.51 33.25
N GLY A 57 13.42 3.55 34.17
CA GLY A 57 12.31 2.81 34.77
C GLY A 57 11.14 3.75 35.06
N ASP A 58 9.97 3.39 34.52
CA ASP A 58 8.73 4.16 34.54
C ASP A 58 8.90 5.68 34.40
N THR A 59 9.10 6.17 33.17
CA THR A 59 8.95 7.61 32.86
C THR A 59 8.19 7.88 31.57
N PRO A 60 7.58 9.08 31.46
CA PRO A 60 6.22 9.21 30.97
C PRO A 60 6.14 9.45 29.47
N LEU A 61 4.98 9.06 28.94
CA LEU A 61 4.58 9.12 27.54
C LEU A 61 4.76 10.51 26.90
N PRO A 62 5.00 10.57 25.57
CA PRO A 62 5.08 11.82 24.84
C PRO A 62 3.79 12.64 24.98
N THR A 63 3.93 13.92 25.34
CA THR A 63 2.80 14.85 25.45
C THR A 63 2.66 15.63 24.15
N TRP A 64 1.52 15.47 23.49
CA TRP A 64 1.22 16.14 22.23
C TRP A 64 0.95 17.63 22.45
N LEU A 65 1.63 18.48 21.67
CA LEU A 65 1.41 19.92 21.66
C LEU A 65 0.15 20.24 20.86
N LYS A 66 -0.70 21.13 21.38
CA LYS A 66 -1.87 21.63 20.62
C LYS A 66 -1.38 22.59 19.54
N PRO A 67 -1.95 22.54 18.32
CA PRO A 67 -1.65 23.51 17.29
C PRO A 67 -2.16 24.89 17.72
N GLU A 68 -1.33 25.92 17.51
CA GLU A 68 -1.67 27.33 17.71
C GLU A 68 -2.71 27.82 16.71
#